data_AF-A0A9D9VL69-F1
#
_entry.id   AF-A0A9D9VL69-F1
#
_cell.length_a   1.000
_cell.length_b   1.000
_cell.length_c   1.000
_cell.angle_alpha   90.00
_cell.angle_beta   90.00
_cell.angle_gamma   90.00
#
_symmetry.space_group_name_H-M   'P 1'
#
loop_
_entity.id
_entity.type
_entity.pdbx_description
1 polymer ?
#
loop_
_entity_poly.entity_id
_entity_poly.type
_entity_poly.pdbx_seq_one_letter_code
_entity_poly.pdbx_strand_id
1 'polypeptide(L)' 'MSTLSVPLPVHLEEFVEQMVTRGYGTNKADVVRRALNRLAEEEAINSVIQAEQEIREGKIVKGDLKKILKSLK' A
#
# COMPACT_ATOMS: atom_id res chain seq x y z
N MET A 1 -10.01 18.86 4.95
CA MET A 1 -9.94 17.68 5.84
C MET A 1 -11.14 16.81 5.57
N SER A 2 -10.94 15.55 5.22
CA SER A 2 -11.99 14.54 5.15
C SER A 2 -11.94 13.68 6.42
N THR A 3 -13.11 13.32 6.96
CA THR A 3 -13.23 12.43 8.11
C THR A 3 -13.60 11.04 7.63
N LEU A 4 -12.83 10.03 8.04
CA LEU A 4 -13.10 8.63 7.78
C LEU A 4 -13.64 8.02 9.08
N SER A 5 -14.86 7.48 9.04
CA SER A 5 -15.46 6.74 10.15
C SER A 5 -15.68 5.30 9.71
N VAL A 6 -14.97 4.38 10.35
CA VAL A 6 -15.03 2.95 10.04
C VAL A 6 -15.13 2.19 11.36
N PRO A 7 -16.06 1.25 11.50
CA PRO A 7 -16.10 0.40 12.68
C PRO A 7 -14.86 -0.49 12.70
N LEU A 8 -14.12 -0.44 13.81
CA LEU A 8 -12.95 -1.27 14.01
C LEU A 8 -13.29 -2.42 14.97
N PRO A 9 -12.85 -3.65 14.67
CA PRO A 9 -12.91 -4.73 15.65
C PRO A 9 -11.96 -4.43 16.82
N VAL A 10 -12.31 -4.95 18.00
CA VAL A 10 -11.65 -4.65 19.28
C VAL A 10 -10.13 -4.84 19.23
N HIS A 11 -9.65 -5.92 18.58
CA HIS A 11 -8.21 -6.21 18.47
C HIS A 11 -7.42 -5.13 17.69
N LEU A 12 -8.04 -4.46 16.71
CA LEU A 12 -7.40 -3.36 15.99
C LEU A 12 -7.37 -2.09 16.84
N GLU A 13 -8.39 -1.85 17.64
CA GLU A 13 -8.39 -0.74 18.58
C GLU A 13 -7.30 -0.91 19.66
N GLU A 14 -7.19 -2.10 20.24
CA GLU A 14 -6.13 -2.45 21.19
C GLU A 14 -4.74 -2.26 20.58
N PHE A 15 -4.55 -2.66 19.31
CA PHE A 15 -3.30 -2.44 18.59
C PHE A 15 -2.97 -0.94 18.46
N VAL A 16 -3.95 -0.12 18.07
CA VAL A 16 -3.74 1.33 17.96
C VAL A 16 -3.40 1.95 19.31
N GLU A 17 -4.04 1.51 20.40
CA GLU A 17 -3.72 1.96 21.76
C GLU A 17 -2.30 1.58 22.20
N GLN A 18 -1.87 0.36 21.89
CA GLN A 18 -0.50 -0.07 22.15
C GLN A 18 0.50 0.78 21.37
N MET A 19 0.21 1.14 20.13
CA MET A 19 1.08 1.99 19.32
C MET A 19 1.21 3.41 19.86
N VAL A 20 0.12 3.98 20.41
CA VAL A 20 0.18 5.25 21.14
C VAL A 20 1.03 5.11 22.39
N THR A 21 0.84 4.03 23.17
CA THR A 21 1.61 3.76 24.39
C THR A 21 3.11 3.60 24.11
N ARG A 22 3.46 3.00 22.97
CA ARG A 22 4.84 2.85 22.50
C ARG A 22 5.44 4.14 21.95
N GLY A 23 4.67 5.23 21.87
CA GLY A 23 5.13 6.52 21.38
C GLY A 23 5.22 6.63 19.85
N TYR A 24 4.61 5.71 19.09
CA TYR A 24 4.62 5.76 17.62
C TYR A 24 3.82 6.96 17.07
N GLY A 25 2.80 7.40 17.81
CA GLY A 25 2.00 8.58 17.50
C GLY A 25 1.40 9.21 18.75
N THR A 26 0.99 10.46 18.64
CA THR A 26 0.53 11.26 19.80
C THR A 26 -0.91 10.92 20.20
N ASN A 27 -1.70 10.39 19.27
CA ASN A 27 -3.09 9.96 19.50
C ASN A 27 -3.49 8.86 18.49
N LYS A 28 -4.63 8.20 18.72
CA LYS A 28 -5.14 7.13 17.85
C LYS A 28 -5.21 7.56 16.38
N ALA A 29 -5.69 8.77 16.11
CA ALA A 29 -5.82 9.29 14.75
C ALA A 29 -4.47 9.54 14.06
N ASP A 30 -3.46 10.02 14.79
CA ASP A 30 -2.10 10.21 14.29
C ASP A 30 -1.45 8.88 13.92
N VAL A 31 -1.61 7.85 14.77
CA VAL A 31 -1.17 6.48 14.48
C VAL A 31 -1.81 5.97 13.18
N VAL A 32 -3.13 6.12 13.03
CA VAL A 32 -3.85 5.67 11.83
C VAL A 32 -3.40 6.44 10.58
N ARG A 33 -3.21 7.77 10.66
CA ARG A 33 -2.70 8.55 9.52
C ARG A 33 -1.30 8.11 9.08
N ARG A 34 -0.40 7.87 10.05
CA ARG A 34 0.95 7.35 9.77
C ARG A 34 0.91 5.97 9.14
N ALA A 35 0.04 5.09 9.63
CA ALA A 35 -0.16 3.76 9.04
C ALA A 35 -0.64 3.84 7.59
N LEU A 36 -1.60 4.73 7.29
CA LEU A 36 -2.08 4.93 5.91
C LEU A 36 -1.00 5.47 4.98
N ASN A 37 -0.20 6.44 5.42
CA ASN A 37 0.93 6.94 4.62
C ASN A 37 1.96 5.84 4.35
N ARG A 38 2.28 5.04 5.38
CA ARG A 38 3.20 3.90 5.23
C ARG A 38 2.65 2.85 4.26
N LEU A 39 1.36 2.54 4.32
CA LEU A 39 0.73 1.62 3.38
C LEU A 39 0.86 2.11 1.93
N ALA A 40 0.65 3.41 1.69
CA ALA A 40 0.82 3.99 0.36
C ALA A 40 2.26 3.88 -0.16
N GLU A 41 3.25 4.08 0.73
CA GLU A 41 4.66 3.87 0.40
C GLU A 41 4.98 2.40 0.09
N GLU A 42 4.46 1.48 0.90
CA GLU A 42 4.65 0.03 0.72
C GLU A 42 4.00 -0.47 -0.57
N GLU A 43 2.83 0.02 -0.95
CA GLU A 43 2.19 -0.29 -2.25
C GLU A 43 3.07 0.16 -3.43
N ALA A 44 3.65 1.35 -3.35
CA ALA A 44 4.57 1.85 -4.38
C ALA A 44 5.81 0.95 -4.51
N ILE A 45 6.41 0.54 -3.39
CA ILE A 45 7.56 -0.38 -3.38
C ILE A 45 7.17 -1.75 -3.93
N ASN A 46 6.04 -2.31 -3.49
CA ASN A 46 5.54 -3.60 -3.93
C ASN A 46 5.27 -3.62 -5.43
N SER A 47 4.80 -2.52 -6.01
CA SER A 47 4.59 -2.41 -7.46
C SER A 47 5.89 -2.59 -8.25
N VAL A 48 6.99 -2.02 -7.74
CA VAL A 48 8.31 -2.16 -8.37
C VAL A 48 8.85 -3.57 -8.20
N ILE A 49 8.73 -4.15 -6.99
CA ILE A 49 9.17 -5.52 -6.72
C ILE A 49 8.40 -6.52 -7.60
N GLN A 50 7.09 -6.33 -7.75
CA GLN A 50 6.26 -7.13 -8.65
C GLN A 50 6.74 -6.99 -10.10
N ALA A 51 6.99 -5.77 -10.58
CA ALA A 51 7.52 -5.55 -11.92
C ALA A 51 8.89 -6.22 -12.13
N GLU A 52 9.79 -6.16 -11.14
CA GLU A 52 11.07 -6.87 -11.20
C GLU A 52 10.90 -8.39 -11.26
N GLN A 53 9.93 -8.92 -10.51
CA GLN A 53 9.62 -10.35 -10.51
C GLN A 53 9.04 -10.79 -11.86
N GLU A 54 8.14 -10.01 -12.45
CA GLU A 54 7.60 -10.26 -13.79
C GLU A 54 8.69 -10.25 -14.87
N ILE A 55 9.68 -9.37 -14.73
CA ILE A 55 10.87 -9.34 -15.58
C ILE A 55 11.66 -10.65 -15.47
N ARG A 56 11.90 -11.15 -14.24
CA ARG A 56 12.60 -12.43 -14.02
C ARG A 56 11.83 -13.62 -14.57
N GLU A 57 10.51 -13.60 -14.46
CA GLU A 57 9.61 -14.62 -15.00
C GLU A 57 9.49 -14.58 -16.54
N GLY A 58 10.20 -13.65 -17.20
CA GLY A 58 10.21 -13.56 -18.65
C GLY A 58 8.96 -12.94 -19.25
N LYS A 59 8.09 -12.31 -18.43
CA LYS A 59 6.86 -11.61 -18.87
C LYS A 59 7.15 -10.24 -19.50
N ILE A 60 8.39 -10.02 -19.95
CA ILE A 60 8.82 -8.77 -20.55
C ILE A 60 8.27 -8.69 -21.96
N VAL A 61 7.38 -7.74 -22.21
CA VAL A 61 6.93 -7.45 -23.56
C VAL A 61 7.93 -6.49 -24.21
N LYS A 62 8.61 -6.94 -25.27
CA LYS A 62 9.57 -6.12 -26.03
C LYS A 62 9.04 -5.91 -27.44
N GLY A 63 9.01 -4.66 -27.91
CA GLY A 63 8.58 -4.31 -29.26
C GLY A 63 7.92 -2.94 -29.35
N ASP A 64 7.32 -2.66 -30.51
CA ASP A 64 6.58 -1.44 -30.76
C ASP A 64 5.26 -1.44 -29.96
N LEU A 65 5.09 -0.46 -29.07
CA LEU A 65 3.92 -0.30 -28.21
C LEU A 65 2.61 -0.38 -29.00
N LYS A 66 2.56 0.18 -30.22
CA LYS A 66 1.36 0.13 -31.08
C LYS A 66 1.00 -1.29 -31.53
N LYS A 67 1.99 -2.15 -31.77
CA LYS A 67 1.78 -3.54 -32.19
C LYS A 67 1.33 -4.40 -31.01
N ILE A 68 1.94 -4.20 -29.84
CA ILE A 68 1.59 -4.90 -28.59
C ILE A 68 0.15 -4.60 -28.15
N LEU A 69 -0.24 -3.32 -28.17
CA LEU A 69 -1.60 -2.91 -27.82
C LEU A 69 -2.65 -3.48 -28.78
N LYS A 70 -2.29 -3.71 -30.05
CA LYS A 70 -3.18 -4.27 -31.06
C LYS A 70 -3.39 -5.80 -30.90
N SER A 71 -2.44 -6.52 -30.29
CA SER A 71 -2.55 -7.96 -30.03
C SER A 71 -3.26 -8.32 -28.72
N LEU A 72 -3.57 -7.33 -27.87
CA LEU A 72 -4.29 -7.48 -26.59
C LEU A 72 -5.80 -7.24 -26.72
N LYS A 73 -6.30 -6.92 -27.92
CA LYS A 73 -7.73 -6.85 -28.26
C LYS A 73 -8.23 -8.22 -28.70
#